data_AF-A0A925G4C4-F1
#
_entry.id   AF-A0A925G4C4-F1
#
_cell.length_a   1.000
_cell.length_b   1.000
_cell.length_c   1.000
_cell.angle_alpha   90.00
_cell.angle_beta   90.00
_cell.angle_gamma   90.00
#
_symmetry.space_group_name_H-M   'P 1'
#
loop_
_entity.id
_entity.type
_entity.pdbx_description
1 polymer ?
#
loop_
_entity_poly.entity_id
_entity_poly.type
_entity_poly.pdbx_seq_one_letter_code
_entity_poly.pdbx_strand_id
1 'polypeptide(L)' 'MAKSEPREYRAMISDEGGIVRGRIPSPLVRDMGARAGDYMVFRSDGTGKVTMSVLRSRKSGGSAKGRTVKSARRR' A
#
# COMPACT_ATOMS: atom_id res chain seq x y z
N MET A 1 -21.33 12.02 4.81
CA MET A 1 -20.14 11.18 4.53
C MET A 1 -20.21 9.98 5.44
N ALA A 2 -20.53 8.79 4.90
CA ALA A 2 -20.65 7.57 5.70
C ALA A 2 -19.27 7.18 6.24
N LYS A 3 -19.14 7.07 7.56
CA LYS A 3 -17.95 6.53 8.23
C LYS A 3 -17.87 5.06 7.83
N SER A 4 -16.87 4.68 7.03
CA SER A 4 -16.65 3.27 6.70
C SER A 4 -16.37 2.52 8.00
N GLU A 5 -17.18 1.52 8.30
CA GLU A 5 -16.91 0.64 9.44
C GLU A 5 -15.50 0.01 9.28
N PRO A 6 -14.76 -0.16 10.38
CA PRO A 6 -13.44 -0.77 10.32
C PRO A 6 -13.60 -2.22 9.84
N ARG A 7 -13.18 -2.49 8.59
CA ARG A 7 -13.15 -3.84 8.03
C ARG A 7 -12.06 -4.63 8.73
N GLU A 8 -12.47 -5.68 9.43
CA GLU A 8 -11.53 -6.64 10.02
C GLU A 8 -11.03 -7.62 8.97
N TYR A 9 -9.71 -7.78 8.90
CA TYR A 9 -9.05 -8.72 8.01
C TYR A 9 -8.32 -9.77 8.83
N ARG A 10 -8.61 -11.05 8.57
CA ARG A 10 -7.91 -12.17 9.22
C ARG A 10 -6.78 -12.64 8.31
N ALA A 11 -5.57 -12.73 8.85
CA ALA A 11 -4.40 -13.26 8.17
C ALA A 11 -4.08 -14.66 8.73
N MET A 12 -3.62 -15.55 7.86
CA MET A 12 -2.99 -16.81 8.30
C MET A 12 -1.54 -16.49 8.67
N ILE A 13 -1.18 -16.85 9.91
CA ILE A 13 0.15 -16.64 10.48
C ILE A 13 0.70 -18.01 10.88
N SER A 14 1.97 -18.25 10.56
CA SER A 14 2.74 -19.43 10.95
C SER A 14 4.07 -19.00 11.57
N ASP A 15 4.48 -19.65 12.65
CA ASP A 15 5.81 -19.48 13.22
C ASP A 15 6.71 -20.64 12.77
N GLU A 16 7.77 -20.31 12.04
CA GLU A 16 8.80 -21.27 11.63
C GLU A 16 10.14 -20.84 12.23
N GLY A 17 10.47 -21.40 13.40
CA GLY A 17 11.78 -21.21 14.04
C GLY A 17 12.03 -19.79 14.54
N GLY A 18 11.00 -19.09 15.01
CA GLY A 18 11.10 -17.71 15.50
C GLY A 18 10.94 -16.65 14.41
N ILE A 19 10.71 -17.07 13.16
CA ILE A 19 10.33 -16.17 12.06
C ILE A 19 8.82 -16.27 11.88
N VAL A 20 8.11 -15.20 12.25
CA VAL A 20 6.67 -15.06 12.03
C VAL A 20 6.42 -14.80 10.54
N ARG A 21 5.85 -15.79 9.85
CA ARG A 21 5.44 -15.70 8.45
C ARG A 21 3.93 -15.53 8.38
N GLY A 22 3.45 -14.69 7.47
CA GLY A 22 2.02 -14.49 7.29
C GLY A 22 1.69 -14.06 5.88
N ARG A 23 0.47 -14.40 5.43
CA ARG A 23 -0.07 -13.92 4.15
C ARG A 23 -0.95 -12.69 4.39
N ILE A 24 -0.58 -11.57 3.78
CA ILE A 24 -1.36 -10.33 3.86
C ILE A 24 -2.54 -10.44 2.89
N PRO A 25 -3.80 -10.28 3.35
CA PRO A 25 -4.95 -10.32 2.46
C PRO A 25 -4.88 -9.25 1.38
N SER A 26 -5.09 -9.62 0.11
CA SER A 26 -5.04 -8.67 -1.00
C SER A 26 -6.06 -7.51 -0.90
N PRO A 27 -7.28 -7.69 -0.34
CA PRO A 27 -8.21 -6.57 -0.17
C PRO A 27 -7.67 -5.52 0.82
N LEU A 28 -7.00 -5.94 1.89
CA LEU A 28 -6.37 -5.03 2.86
C LEU A 28 -5.34 -4.12 2.16
N VAL A 29 -4.49 -4.70 1.32
CA VAL A 29 -3.46 -3.95 0.57
C VAL A 29 -4.10 -2.89 -0.33
N ARG A 30 -5.23 -3.22 -0.97
CA ARG A 30 -5.99 -2.29 -1.83
C ARG A 30 -6.69 -1.20 -1.02
N ASP A 31 -7.33 -1.55 0.09
CA ASP A 31 -8.02 -0.61 0.98
C ASP A 31 -7.03 0.37 1.63
N MET A 32 -5.80 -0.07 1.90
CA MET A 32 -4.69 0.80 2.31
C MET A 32 -4.14 1.69 1.17
N GLY A 33 -4.64 1.53 -0.06
CA GLY A 33 -4.27 2.35 -1.21
C GLY A 33 -2.86 2.07 -1.74
N ALA A 34 -2.28 0.91 -1.44
CA ALA A 34 -0.96 0.53 -1.91
C ALA A 34 -0.95 0.26 -3.42
N ARG A 35 0.16 0.61 -4.06
CA ARG A 35 0.39 0.38 -5.49
C ARG A 35 1.66 -0.43 -5.71
N ALA A 36 1.78 -1.00 -6.91
CA ALA A 36 3.02 -1.63 -7.33
C ALA A 36 4.18 -0.61 -7.22
N GLY A 37 5.25 -1.00 -6.52
CA GLY A 37 6.40 -0.15 -6.26
C GLY A 37 6.34 0.66 -4.97
N ASP A 38 5.25 0.61 -4.21
CA ASP A 38 5.21 1.16 -2.85
C ASP A 38 5.93 0.25 -1.85
N TYR A 39 6.44 0.84 -0.78
CA TYR A 39 7.05 0.13 0.33
C TYR A 39 6.01 -0.14 1.42
N MET A 40 6.04 -1.33 2.00
CA MET A 40 5.31 -1.64 3.23
C MET A 40 6.28 -1.59 4.42
N VAL A 41 5.89 -0.84 5.45
CA VAL A 41 6.68 -0.68 6.68
C VAL A 41 5.93 -1.34 7.82
N PHE A 42 6.59 -2.31 8.46
CA PHE A 42 6.09 -3.05 9.61
C PHE A 42 6.84 -2.60 10.86
N ARG A 43 6.12 -2.19 11.89
CA ARG A 43 6.69 -1.88 13.21
C ARG A 43 6.07 -2.81 14.23
N SER A 44 6.89 -3.68 14.80
CA SER A 44 6.52 -4.46 15.97
C SER A 44 6.76 -3.63 17.22
N ASP A 45 5.81 -3.63 18.15
CA ASP A 45 5.96 -2.97 19.45
C ASP A 45 6.51 -3.90 20.55
N GLY A 46 6.87 -5.13 20.19
CA GLY A 46 7.38 -6.14 21.13
C GLY A 46 6.30 -6.80 22.00
N THR A 47 5.05 -6.31 21.99
CA THR A 47 3.91 -6.90 22.71
C THR A 47 3.11 -7.89 21.85
N GLY A 48 3.60 -8.17 20.65
CA GLY A 48 2.92 -9.01 19.65
C GLY A 48 1.97 -8.23 18.74
N LYS A 49 1.87 -6.90 18.88
CA LYS A 49 1.15 -6.06 17.90
C LYS A 49 2.11 -5.53 16.85
N VAL A 50 1.65 -5.53 15.60
CA VAL A 50 2.38 -4.99 14.46
C VAL A 50 1.56 -3.88 13.83
N THR A 51 2.13 -2.69 13.76
CA THR A 51 1.57 -1.59 12.99
C THR A 51 2.14 -1.63 11.58
N MET A 52 1.26 -1.69 10.58
CA MET A 52 1.64 -1.68 9.17
C MET A 52 1.26 -0.35 8.53
N SER A 53 2.17 0.20 7.71
CA SER A 53 1.93 1.42 6.95
C SER A 53 2.46 1.30 5.52
N VAL A 54 1.81 1.99 4.58
CA VAL A 54 2.24 2.07 3.18
C VAL A 54 3.03 3.36 3.01
N LEU A 55 4.30 3.24 2.65
CA LEU A 55 5.14 4.35 2.25
C LEU A 55 5.20 4.41 0.73
N ARG A 56 4.63 5.46 0.16
CA ARG A 56 4.73 5.68 -1.28
C ARG A 56 6.17 5.88 -1.67
N SER A 57 6.62 5.13 -2.67
CA SER A 57 7.92 5.37 -3.29
C SER A 57 7.86 6.75 -3.95
N ARG A 58 8.41 7.75 -3.27
CA ARG A 58 8.68 9.03 -3.89
C ARG A 58 9.82 8.77 -4.85
N LYS A 59 9.49 8.47 -6.11
CA LYS A 59 10.41 8.81 -7.19
C LYS A 59 10.76 10.28 -6.95
N SER A 60 12.02 10.51 -6.60
CA SER A 60 12.61 11.85 -6.55
C SER A 60 12.17 12.63 -7.78
N GLY A 61 11.86 13.91 -7.59
CA GLY A 61 11.15 14.76 -8.55
C GLY A 61 11.64 14.64 -10.00
N GLY A 62 10.70 14.62 -10.94
CA GLY A 62 11.03 14.48 -12.36
C GLY A 62 9.84 14.54 -13.30
N SER A 63 9.18 15.70 -13.33
CA SER A 63 8.30 16.18 -14.41
C SER A 63 6.91 15.54 -14.56
N ALA A 64 5.93 16.23 -13.97
CA ALA A 64 4.74 16.58 -14.74
C ALA A 64 5.19 17.48 -15.92
N LYS A 65 5.56 16.90 -17.06
CA LYS A 65 5.72 17.65 -18.32
C LYS A 65 4.48 17.42 -19.16
N GLY A 66 3.76 18.53 -19.36
CA GLY A 66 2.42 18.62 -19.92
C GLY A 66 2.04 17.59 -20.97
N ARG A 67 0.97 16.83 -20.67
CA ARG A 67 0.11 16.26 -21.69
C ARG A 67 -0.74 17.40 -22.29
N THR A 68 -0.10 18.30 -23.03
CA THR A 68 -0.80 19.20 -23.93
C THR A 68 -1.21 18.38 -25.14
N VAL A 69 -2.43 17.85 -25.11
CA VAL A 69 -3.07 17.28 -26.30
C VAL A 69 -3.34 18.45 -27.24
N LYS A 70 -2.42 18.72 -28.17
CA LYS A 70 -2.68 19.67 -29.25
C LYS A 70 -3.61 19.00 -30.25
N SER A 71 -4.89 19.23 -30.03
CA SER A 71 -5.98 19.04 -30.97
C SER A 71 -5.68 19.71 -32.32
N ALA A 72 -5.91 18.94 -33.39
CA ALA A 72 -6.35 19.33 -34.73
C ALA A 72 -5.76 20.60 -35.41
N ARG A 73 -5.00 20.39 -36.51
CA ARG A 73 -5.30 21.01 -37.83
C ARG A 73 -4.43 20.38 -38.93
N ARG A 74 -5.00 19.47 -39.73
CA ARG A 74 -4.53 19.19 -41.10
C ARG A 74 -5.46 19.98 -42.04
N ARG A 75 -4.90 20.96 -42.74
CA ARG A 75 -5.39 21.49 -44.01
C ARG A 75 -4.17 21.70 -44.87
#